data_AF-A0A1C5TH80-F1
#
_entry.id   AF-A0A1C5TH80-F1
#
_cell.length_a   1.000
_cell.length_b   1.000
_cell.length_c   1.000
_cell.angle_alpha   90.00
_cell.angle_beta   90.00
_cell.angle_gamma   90.00
#
_symmetry.space_group_name_H-M   'P 1'
#
loop_
_entity.id
_entity.type
_entity.pdbx_description
1 polymer ?
#
loop_
_entity_poly.entity_id
_entity_poly.type
_entity_poly.pdbx_seq_one_letter_code
_entity_poly.pdbx_strand_id
1 'polypeptide(L)'
;MHKRKIAALTMAAIITNFSASTIGVLAHELGDNNVVQNISDKNNQDIQSNQAKVSKFNLLNSSYLEEYNKSFKLDNSKIISITNNGGNYPSSVITKAIDEDFSTHWETNKVNSSSFENEVIITLDEITSLNRIVYGARQDSAKGKGFAQEFEIYSSLTDDGDDFTVVSHGKYSGSTSDIVEIKFDKAEFKRIKFKFKKANQNWASASEFMLYKEDELADKINRLFADSTMSVVSDEFNTIEKNRSFRK
;
A
#
# COMPACT_ATOMS: atom_id res chain seq x y z
N MET A 1 50.66 -44.29 -22.96
CA MET A 1 50.31 -43.60 -21.71
C MET A 1 48.80 -43.40 -21.62
N HIS A 2 48.28 -43.47 -20.41
CA HIS A 2 46.92 -43.85 -20.05
C HIS A 2 45.76 -43.00 -20.58
N LYS A 3 44.66 -43.69 -20.94
CA LYS A 3 43.31 -43.17 -21.09
C LYS A 3 42.53 -43.25 -19.76
N ARG A 4 41.49 -42.41 -19.70
CA ARG A 4 40.19 -42.51 -18.97
C ARG A 4 40.09 -41.78 -17.64
N LYS A 5 39.11 -40.87 -17.56
CA LYS A 5 38.11 -40.78 -16.47
C LYS A 5 36.79 -40.22 -17.02
N ILE A 6 35.73 -41.02 -16.99
CA ILE A 6 34.34 -40.56 -16.81
C ILE A 6 33.73 -41.60 -15.87
N ALA A 7 33.28 -41.16 -14.70
CA ALA A 7 32.54 -41.99 -13.74
C ALA A 7 31.14 -41.39 -13.58
N ALA A 8 30.14 -42.20 -13.88
CA ALA A 8 28.73 -41.92 -13.70
C ALA A 8 28.32 -42.19 -12.24
N LEU A 9 27.53 -41.30 -11.66
CA LEU A 9 26.92 -41.45 -10.34
C LEU A 9 25.52 -42.07 -10.49
N THR A 10 25.32 -43.20 -9.84
CA THR A 10 24.10 -44.00 -9.78
C THR A 10 23.06 -43.41 -8.82
N MET A 11 21.81 -43.29 -9.28
CA MET A 11 20.63 -43.06 -8.44
C MET A 11 20.24 -44.34 -7.68
N ALA A 12 19.88 -44.21 -6.41
CA ALA A 12 19.26 -45.26 -5.62
C ALA A 12 17.80 -44.87 -5.31
N ALA A 13 16.87 -45.74 -5.71
CA ALA A 13 15.46 -45.67 -5.36
C ALA A 13 15.20 -46.57 -4.14
N ILE A 14 14.40 -46.10 -3.18
CA ILE A 14 13.87 -46.94 -2.09
C ILE A 14 12.34 -46.84 -2.15
N ILE A 15 11.71 -47.99 -2.35
CA ILE A 15 10.26 -48.22 -2.32
C ILE A 15 9.95 -48.92 -1.00
N THR A 16 8.95 -48.45 -0.24
CA THR A 16 8.29 -49.28 0.78
C THR A 16 6.77 -49.03 0.85
N ASN A 17 6.08 -50.07 0.39
CA ASN A 17 4.69 -50.57 0.48
C ASN A 17 3.60 -49.89 1.34
N PHE A 18 2.44 -49.77 0.70
CA PHE A 18 1.09 -49.73 1.30
C PHE A 18 0.56 -51.14 1.57
N SER A 19 -0.16 -51.33 2.68
CA SER A 19 -1.21 -52.36 2.82
C SER A 19 -2.28 -51.91 3.82
N ALA A 20 -3.49 -51.62 3.30
CA ALA A 20 -4.76 -51.57 4.06
C ALA A 20 -5.29 -53.01 4.22
N SER A 21 -6.24 -53.42 5.07
CA SER A 21 -7.31 -52.81 5.87
C SER A 21 -7.85 -53.87 6.87
N THR A 22 -8.56 -53.47 7.93
CA THR A 22 -9.94 -53.95 8.29
C THR A 22 -10.44 -53.27 9.57
N ILE A 23 -11.77 -53.19 9.68
CA ILE A 23 -12.62 -52.25 10.42
C ILE A 23 -13.15 -52.84 11.73
N GLY A 24 -13.47 -51.96 12.71
CA GLY A 24 -14.46 -52.15 13.79
C GLY A 24 -13.97 -51.56 15.11
N VAL A 25 -14.68 -50.74 15.89
CA VAL A 25 -16.13 -50.50 16.03
C VAL A 25 -16.32 -49.10 16.64
N LEU A 26 -17.43 -48.46 16.25
CA LEU A 26 -17.93 -47.17 16.75
C LEU A 26 -18.15 -47.16 18.27
N ALA A 27 -17.60 -46.16 18.96
CA ALA A 27 -18.15 -45.67 20.22
C ALA A 27 -18.59 -44.22 20.02
N HIS A 28 -19.90 -44.05 20.11
CA HIS A 28 -20.61 -42.78 20.12
C HIS A 28 -20.71 -42.34 21.59
N GLU A 29 -20.07 -41.22 21.95
CA GLU A 29 -20.41 -40.46 23.16
C GLU A 29 -20.82 -39.06 22.73
N LEU A 30 -22.12 -38.80 22.84
CA LEU A 30 -22.69 -37.45 22.85
C LEU A 30 -22.53 -36.90 24.26
N GLY A 31 -21.91 -35.72 24.38
CA GLY A 31 -21.92 -34.97 25.63
C GLY A 31 -20.83 -33.90 25.75
N ASP A 32 -20.83 -32.91 24.86
CA ASP A 32 -20.76 -31.50 25.26
C ASP A 32 -20.74 -30.58 24.02
N ASN A 33 -21.85 -29.87 23.82
CA ASN A 33 -21.99 -28.85 22.80
C ASN A 33 -21.19 -27.62 23.22
N ASN A 34 -19.93 -27.53 22.81
CA ASN A 34 -19.28 -26.24 22.60
C ASN A 34 -18.97 -26.08 21.12
N VAL A 35 -19.80 -25.25 20.49
CA VAL A 35 -19.66 -24.75 19.13
C VAL A 35 -18.27 -24.14 18.98
N VAL A 36 -17.33 -24.90 18.42
CA VAL A 36 -16.13 -24.31 17.80
C VAL A 36 -16.63 -23.62 16.54
N GLN A 37 -17.06 -22.38 16.69
CA GLN A 37 -17.28 -21.52 15.55
C GLN A 37 -15.93 -21.34 14.85
N ASN A 38 -15.91 -21.65 13.56
CA ASN A 38 -14.90 -21.24 12.61
C ASN A 38 -14.82 -19.70 12.60
N ILE A 39 -14.07 -19.10 13.52
CA ILE A 39 -13.84 -17.65 13.62
C ILE A 39 -12.53 -17.25 12.91
N SER A 40 -11.71 -18.19 12.45
CA SER A 40 -10.38 -17.90 11.88
C SER A 40 -10.37 -17.45 10.41
N ASP A 41 -11.42 -17.72 9.62
CA ASP A 41 -11.34 -17.53 8.16
C ASP A 41 -11.95 -16.21 7.66
N LYS A 42 -12.86 -15.59 8.42
CA LYS A 42 -13.40 -14.26 8.07
C LYS A 42 -12.39 -13.15 8.36
N ASN A 43 -11.69 -13.24 9.49
CA ASN A 43 -10.73 -12.21 9.89
C ASN A 43 -9.51 -12.12 8.97
N ASN A 44 -9.12 -13.19 8.28
CA ASN A 44 -8.00 -13.18 7.33
C ASN A 44 -8.38 -12.70 5.91
N GLN A 45 -9.66 -12.81 5.52
CA GLN A 45 -10.16 -12.29 4.24
C GLN A 45 -10.32 -10.75 4.31
N ASP A 46 -10.80 -10.22 5.44
CA ASP A 46 -10.96 -8.77 5.64
C ASP A 46 -9.61 -8.03 5.82
N ILE A 47 -8.55 -8.70 6.29
CA ILE A 47 -7.21 -8.10 6.38
C ILE A 47 -6.53 -8.00 5.01
N GLN A 48 -6.87 -8.89 4.06
CA GLN A 48 -6.38 -8.80 2.68
C GLN A 48 -7.18 -7.81 1.81
N SER A 49 -8.46 -7.55 2.11
CA SER A 49 -9.35 -6.82 1.20
C SER A 49 -9.02 -5.33 1.03
N ASN A 50 -8.27 -4.71 1.96
CA ASN A 50 -7.98 -3.27 1.93
C ASN A 50 -6.48 -2.94 1.82
N GLN A 51 -5.66 -3.84 1.28
CA GLN A 51 -4.22 -3.60 1.15
C GLN A 51 -3.89 -2.66 -0.02
N ALA A 52 -3.21 -1.55 0.26
CA ALA A 52 -2.74 -0.62 -0.76
C ALA A 52 -1.66 -1.23 -1.65
N LYS A 53 -1.71 -0.92 -2.94
CA LYS A 53 -0.60 -1.15 -3.88
C LYS A 53 0.38 0.01 -3.75
N VAL A 54 1.63 -0.28 -3.40
CA VAL A 54 2.67 0.73 -3.23
C VAL A 54 3.79 0.51 -4.24
N SER A 55 4.15 1.55 -4.98
CA SER A 55 5.23 1.51 -5.98
C SER A 55 5.93 2.86 -6.10
N LYS A 56 7.14 2.90 -6.67
CA LYS A 56 7.81 4.16 -6.99
C LYS A 56 6.93 5.02 -7.90
N PHE A 57 6.82 6.31 -7.58
CA PHE A 57 6.13 7.28 -8.43
C PHE A 57 7.03 7.73 -9.58
N ASN A 58 7.05 6.94 -10.64
CA ASN A 58 7.96 7.16 -11.78
C ASN A 58 7.62 8.40 -12.61
N LEU A 59 6.39 8.94 -12.48
CA LEU A 59 5.95 10.12 -13.23
C LEU A 59 6.68 11.40 -12.80
N LEU A 60 7.28 11.43 -11.61
CA LEU A 60 7.95 12.62 -11.08
C LEU A 60 9.02 13.20 -12.02
N ASN A 61 9.74 12.34 -12.75
CA ASN A 61 10.80 12.74 -13.69
C ASN A 61 10.30 12.86 -15.14
N SER A 62 8.98 12.81 -15.36
CA SER A 62 8.39 12.84 -16.69
C SER A 62 8.06 14.26 -17.14
N SER A 63 8.24 14.54 -18.43
CA SER A 63 7.73 15.76 -19.06
C SER A 63 6.20 15.86 -19.06
N TYR A 64 5.48 14.77 -18.75
CA TYR A 64 4.02 14.73 -18.70
C TYR A 64 3.44 14.99 -17.30
N LEU A 65 4.29 15.15 -16.27
CA LEU A 65 3.83 15.33 -14.88
C LEU A 65 2.88 16.51 -14.73
N GLU A 66 3.20 17.65 -15.34
CA GLU A 66 2.39 18.86 -15.21
C GLU A 66 0.96 18.67 -15.76
N GLU A 67 0.84 18.12 -16.97
CA GLU A 67 -0.46 17.84 -17.60
C GLU A 67 -1.24 16.75 -16.87
N TYR A 68 -0.54 15.75 -16.34
CA TYR A 68 -1.15 14.73 -15.50
C TYR A 68 -1.73 15.34 -14.22
N ASN A 69 -0.99 16.22 -13.57
CA ASN A 69 -1.42 16.89 -12.34
C ASN A 69 -2.65 17.77 -12.57
N LYS A 70 -2.72 18.50 -13.69
CA LYS A 70 -3.90 19.30 -14.06
C LYS A 70 -5.19 18.47 -14.13
N SER A 71 -5.08 17.19 -14.48
CA SER A 71 -6.24 16.30 -14.63
C SER A 71 -6.57 15.53 -13.36
N PHE A 72 -5.56 15.07 -12.61
CA PHE A 72 -5.75 14.07 -11.55
C PHE A 72 -5.28 14.49 -10.17
N LYS A 73 -4.31 15.40 -10.04
CA LYS A 73 -3.85 15.87 -8.72
C LYS A 73 -4.93 16.79 -8.15
N LEU A 74 -5.26 16.61 -6.87
CA LEU A 74 -6.03 17.59 -6.13
C LEU A 74 -5.16 18.83 -5.90
N ASP A 75 -5.67 19.99 -6.32
CA ASP A 75 -4.98 21.26 -6.12
C ASP A 75 -4.82 21.57 -4.62
N ASN A 76 -3.63 22.02 -4.19
CA ASN A 76 -3.36 22.27 -2.78
C ASN A 76 -4.24 23.38 -2.19
N SER A 77 -4.83 24.26 -3.00
CA SER A 77 -5.85 25.24 -2.55
C SER A 77 -7.12 24.59 -1.97
N LYS A 78 -7.34 23.30 -2.24
CA LYS A 78 -8.42 22.48 -1.67
C LYS A 78 -8.10 21.88 -0.30
N ILE A 79 -6.87 22.04 0.18
CA ILE A 79 -6.46 21.63 1.53
C ILE A 79 -6.61 22.83 2.46
N ILE A 80 -7.55 22.76 3.40
CA ILE A 80 -7.78 23.82 4.41
C ILE A 80 -6.68 23.80 5.47
N SER A 81 -6.27 22.61 5.92
CA SER A 81 -5.29 22.49 6.98
C SER A 81 -4.58 21.13 6.98
N ILE A 82 -3.41 21.11 7.62
CA ILE A 82 -2.68 19.90 7.96
C ILE A 82 -2.21 19.97 9.41
N THR A 83 -2.41 18.89 10.16
CA THR A 83 -2.03 18.78 11.57
C THR A 83 -1.34 17.45 11.84
N ASN A 84 -0.67 17.32 12.99
CA ASN A 84 -0.05 16.07 13.41
C ASN A 84 -0.06 15.95 14.95
N ASN A 85 0.13 14.74 15.46
CA ASN A 85 0.13 14.45 16.90
C ASN A 85 1.54 14.43 17.55
N GLY A 86 2.60 14.66 16.78
CA GLY A 86 4.00 14.55 17.19
C GLY A 86 4.79 15.87 17.26
N GLY A 87 4.15 17.00 16.96
CA GLY A 87 4.80 18.30 16.83
C GLY A 87 5.76 18.36 15.62
N ASN A 88 6.80 19.16 15.73
CA ASN A 88 7.81 19.32 14.70
C ASN A 88 9.22 19.45 15.28
N TYR A 89 10.17 18.76 14.67
CA TYR A 89 11.60 19.00 14.89
C TYR A 89 11.94 20.39 14.30
N PRO A 90 12.59 21.26 15.08
CA PRO A 90 12.62 22.73 14.95
C PRO A 90 11.90 23.34 13.74
N SER A 91 12.61 23.72 12.68
CA SER A 91 12.03 24.44 11.54
C SER A 91 11.33 23.52 10.51
N SER A 92 11.27 22.21 10.74
CA SER A 92 10.61 21.22 9.88
C SER A 92 9.12 21.11 10.22
N VAL A 93 8.41 22.24 10.09
CA VAL A 93 6.98 22.38 10.41
C VAL A 93 6.08 21.58 9.47
N ILE A 94 4.89 21.21 9.94
CA ILE A 94 3.96 20.31 9.21
C ILE A 94 3.48 20.86 7.86
N THR A 95 3.40 22.17 7.71
CA THR A 95 2.96 22.81 6.45
C THR A 95 3.91 22.56 5.29
N LYS A 96 5.17 22.20 5.56
CA LYS A 96 6.15 21.81 4.54
C LYS A 96 5.87 20.45 3.90
N ALA A 97 4.92 19.68 4.42
CA ALA A 97 4.55 18.39 3.84
C ALA A 97 3.48 18.50 2.74
N ILE A 98 3.05 19.72 2.41
CA ILE A 98 2.06 20.03 1.37
C ILE A 98 2.40 21.37 0.69
N ASP A 99 3.69 21.74 0.63
CA ASP A 99 4.15 23.01 0.06
C ASP A 99 4.60 22.88 -1.41
N GLU A 100 4.41 21.69 -2.00
CA GLU A 100 4.80 21.33 -3.36
C GLU A 100 6.32 21.32 -3.61
N ASP A 101 7.13 21.33 -2.55
CA ASP A 101 8.59 21.32 -2.63
C ASP A 101 9.20 20.11 -1.92
N PHE A 102 9.55 19.08 -2.70
CA PHE A 102 10.25 17.89 -2.19
C PHE A 102 11.60 18.18 -1.51
N SER A 103 12.18 19.38 -1.66
CA SER A 103 13.42 19.77 -0.98
C SER A 103 13.20 20.25 0.46
N THR A 104 11.97 20.64 0.82
CA THR A 104 11.58 20.90 2.21
C THR A 104 11.00 19.63 2.84
N HIS A 105 10.72 19.66 4.14
CA HIS A 105 10.06 18.56 4.83
C HIS A 105 9.50 18.98 6.20
N TRP A 106 8.49 18.23 6.62
CA TRP A 106 8.14 18.03 8.03
C TRP A 106 8.95 16.88 8.63
N GLU A 107 9.32 17.01 9.91
CA GLU A 107 9.84 15.92 10.75
C GLU A 107 9.19 16.02 12.12
N THR A 108 8.72 14.89 12.66
CA THR A 108 8.13 14.85 14.00
C THR A 108 9.14 15.21 15.10
N ASN A 109 8.67 15.81 16.19
CA ASN A 109 9.50 15.99 17.40
C ASN A 109 9.39 14.79 18.36
N LYS A 110 8.34 13.97 18.21
CA LYS A 110 8.06 12.81 19.05
C LYS A 110 8.14 11.55 18.20
N VAL A 111 9.20 10.78 18.39
CA VAL A 111 9.42 9.53 17.66
C VAL A 111 8.35 8.49 17.98
N ASN A 112 8.10 7.59 17.01
CA ASN A 112 7.32 6.38 17.27
C ASN A 112 7.93 5.56 18.41
N SER A 113 7.07 4.93 19.20
CA SER A 113 7.42 4.00 20.27
C SER A 113 6.33 2.94 20.42
N SER A 114 6.48 2.02 21.38
CA SER A 114 5.44 1.04 21.70
C SER A 114 4.12 1.65 22.22
N SER A 115 4.13 2.92 22.60
CA SER A 115 2.96 3.63 23.15
C SER A 115 2.58 4.87 22.35
N PHE A 116 3.20 5.11 21.20
CA PHE A 116 2.95 6.29 20.38
C PHE A 116 3.26 6.02 18.91
N GLU A 117 2.30 6.32 18.05
CA GLU A 117 2.45 6.26 16.59
C GLU A 117 2.13 7.64 16.03
N ASN A 118 3.03 8.17 15.20
CA ASN A 118 2.80 9.43 14.53
C ASN A 118 1.63 9.32 13.56
N GLU A 119 0.81 10.36 13.53
CA GLU A 119 -0.24 10.50 12.53
C GLU A 119 -0.30 11.94 12.03
N VAL A 120 -0.71 12.08 10.77
CA VAL A 120 -0.94 13.35 10.09
C VAL A 120 -2.39 13.38 9.65
N ILE A 121 -3.07 14.52 9.86
CA ILE A 121 -4.44 14.73 9.42
C ILE A 121 -4.47 15.88 8.42
N ILE A 122 -4.93 15.61 7.20
CA ILE A 122 -5.16 16.59 6.14
C ILE A 122 -6.67 16.84 6.04
N THR A 123 -7.09 18.10 6.13
CA THR A 123 -8.50 18.50 6.04
C THR A 123 -8.76 19.20 4.72
N LEU A 124 -9.75 18.74 3.97
CA LEU A 124 -10.14 19.28 2.67
C LEU A 124 -11.26 20.31 2.80
N ASP A 125 -11.44 21.17 1.78
CA ASP A 125 -12.52 22.15 1.72
C ASP A 125 -13.90 21.52 1.52
N GLU A 126 -13.96 20.46 0.74
CA GLU A 126 -15.15 19.66 0.48
C GLU A 126 -14.86 18.16 0.55
N ILE A 127 -15.93 17.37 0.68
CA ILE A 127 -15.81 15.91 0.58
C ILE A 127 -15.32 15.58 -0.84
N THR A 128 -14.15 14.94 -0.93
CA THR A 128 -13.49 14.64 -2.20
C THR A 128 -13.24 13.15 -2.34
N SER A 129 -13.58 12.58 -3.50
CA SER A 129 -13.21 11.21 -3.87
C SER A 129 -11.75 11.14 -4.32
N LEU A 130 -10.94 10.31 -3.65
CA LEU A 130 -9.52 10.08 -3.92
C LEU A 130 -9.23 8.58 -3.97
N ASN A 131 -8.18 8.18 -4.68
CA ASN A 131 -7.74 6.78 -4.67
C ASN A 131 -6.22 6.60 -4.56
N ARG A 132 -5.48 7.71 -4.45
CA ARG A 132 -4.02 7.72 -4.45
C ARG A 132 -3.45 8.82 -3.58
N ILE A 133 -2.37 8.49 -2.89
CA ILE A 133 -1.48 9.42 -2.20
C ILE A 133 -0.08 9.22 -2.76
N VAL A 134 0.54 10.28 -3.26
CA VAL A 134 1.99 10.28 -3.52
C VAL A 134 2.69 10.84 -2.28
N TYR A 135 3.65 10.09 -1.77
CA TYR A 135 4.33 10.37 -0.51
C TYR A 135 5.84 10.22 -0.67
N GLY A 136 6.59 11.14 -0.05
CA GLY A 136 8.03 11.01 0.14
C GLY A 136 8.40 11.38 1.58
N ALA A 137 9.39 10.69 2.14
CA ALA A 137 10.09 11.15 3.35
C ALA A 137 11.00 12.35 3.02
N ARG A 138 11.66 12.94 4.03
CA ARG A 138 12.65 14.01 3.79
C ARG A 138 13.69 13.62 2.72
N GLN A 139 14.03 14.57 1.84
CA GLN A 139 14.93 14.35 0.70
C GLN A 139 16.30 15.03 0.82
N ASP A 140 16.59 15.65 1.98
CA ASP A 140 17.83 16.37 2.27
C ASP A 140 18.99 15.43 2.65
N SER A 141 19.98 15.93 3.41
CA SER A 141 21.17 15.14 3.78
C SER A 141 20.87 13.87 4.59
N ALA A 142 19.71 13.78 5.24
CA ALA A 142 19.24 12.57 5.94
C ALA A 142 18.15 11.83 5.14
N LYS A 143 18.30 11.81 3.80
CA LYS A 143 17.34 11.27 2.84
C LYS A 143 16.71 9.95 3.29
N GLY A 144 15.38 9.93 3.39
CA GLY A 144 14.60 8.74 3.72
C GLY A 144 14.47 8.42 5.20
N LYS A 145 15.12 9.15 6.11
CA LYS A 145 14.81 9.06 7.54
C LYS A 145 13.36 9.46 7.76
N GLY A 146 12.60 8.66 8.50
CA GLY A 146 11.18 8.91 8.78
C GLY A 146 10.19 8.34 7.78
N PHE A 147 10.68 7.67 6.72
CA PHE A 147 9.82 7.03 5.72
C PHE A 147 8.82 6.06 6.34
N ALA A 148 7.55 6.17 5.97
CA ALA A 148 6.49 5.25 6.35
C ALA A 148 6.67 3.87 5.69
N GLN A 149 7.43 2.98 6.34
CA GLN A 149 7.63 1.60 5.87
C GLN A 149 6.35 0.77 5.99
N GLU A 150 5.53 1.07 6.99
CA GLU A 150 4.20 0.52 7.22
C GLU A 150 3.28 1.67 7.62
N PHE A 151 2.06 1.70 7.08
CA PHE A 151 1.12 2.78 7.29
C PHE A 151 -0.34 2.30 7.23
N GLU A 152 -1.22 3.16 7.75
CA GLU A 152 -2.67 3.05 7.61
C GLU A 152 -3.24 4.40 7.13
N ILE A 153 -4.29 4.34 6.33
CA ILE A 153 -5.03 5.48 5.80
C ILE A 153 -6.46 5.37 6.32
N TYR A 154 -6.97 6.46 6.87
CA TYR A 154 -8.32 6.56 7.37
C TYR A 154 -9.06 7.75 6.75
N SER A 155 -10.39 7.64 6.68
CA SER A 155 -11.29 8.70 6.25
C SER A 155 -12.23 9.12 7.37
N SER A 156 -12.49 10.43 7.43
CA SER A 156 -13.68 11.01 8.04
C SER A 156 -14.39 11.90 7.02
N LEU A 157 -15.72 11.96 7.11
CA LEU A 157 -16.57 12.83 6.27
C LEU A 157 -17.03 14.10 6.99
N THR A 158 -16.67 14.26 8.27
CA THR A 158 -16.94 15.43 9.11
C THR A 158 -15.70 16.32 9.24
N ASP A 159 -15.89 17.56 9.71
CA ASP A 159 -14.81 18.53 9.97
C ASP A 159 -14.05 18.24 11.28
N ASP A 160 -14.67 17.57 12.25
CA ASP A 160 -14.15 17.38 13.60
C ASP A 160 -14.57 16.04 14.24
N GLY A 161 -14.08 15.77 15.44
CA GLY A 161 -14.30 14.49 16.13
C GLY A 161 -13.32 13.38 15.71
N ASP A 162 -13.34 12.27 16.44
CA ASP A 162 -12.53 11.07 16.16
C ASP A 162 -13.44 9.95 15.63
N ASP A 163 -14.01 10.17 14.46
CA ASP A 163 -14.93 9.29 13.72
C ASP A 163 -14.28 8.65 12.49
N PHE A 164 -12.96 8.52 12.52
CA PHE A 164 -12.17 7.97 11.43
C PHE A 164 -12.44 6.49 11.20
N THR A 165 -12.61 6.11 9.93
CA THR A 165 -12.77 4.72 9.49
C THR A 165 -11.58 4.30 8.62
N VAL A 166 -11.13 3.05 8.76
CA VAL A 166 -10.00 2.53 7.98
C VAL A 166 -10.39 2.47 6.50
N VAL A 167 -9.57 3.08 5.64
CA VAL A 167 -9.68 2.96 4.18
C VAL A 167 -8.72 1.91 3.66
N SER A 168 -7.45 1.98 4.08
CA SER A 168 -6.43 1.08 3.56
C SER A 168 -5.23 0.98 4.50
N HIS A 169 -4.47 -0.09 4.36
CA HIS A 169 -3.17 -0.27 5.00
C HIS A 169 -2.14 -0.73 3.99
N GLY A 170 -0.87 -0.49 4.26
CA GLY A 170 0.17 -0.88 3.32
C GLY A 170 1.55 -0.94 3.94
N LYS A 171 2.45 -1.58 3.19
CA LYS A 171 3.87 -1.62 3.48
C LYS A 171 4.67 -1.41 2.20
N TYR A 172 5.83 -0.79 2.33
CA TYR A 172 6.77 -0.64 1.23
C TYR A 172 8.15 -1.15 1.62
N SER A 173 8.60 -2.19 0.91
CA SER A 173 9.90 -2.82 1.13
C SER A 173 11.00 -2.30 0.19
N GLY A 174 10.70 -1.31 -0.64
CA GLY A 174 11.69 -0.63 -1.49
C GLY A 174 12.56 0.35 -0.68
N SER A 175 13.20 1.30 -1.37
CA SER A 175 14.08 2.25 -0.70
C SER A 175 13.28 3.28 0.08
N THR A 176 13.69 3.57 1.30
CA THR A 176 13.11 4.66 2.12
C THR A 176 13.38 6.04 1.53
N SER A 177 14.27 6.14 0.54
CA SER A 177 14.57 7.36 -0.19
C SER A 177 13.70 7.56 -1.44
N ASP A 178 12.83 6.60 -1.78
CA ASP A 178 11.92 6.71 -2.91
C ASP A 178 10.76 7.67 -2.60
N ILE A 179 10.23 8.28 -3.65
CA ILE A 179 8.91 8.90 -3.64
C ILE A 179 7.96 7.84 -4.20
N VAL A 180 6.91 7.51 -3.46
CA VAL A 180 6.02 6.39 -3.74
C VAL A 180 4.61 6.86 -4.06
N GLU A 181 3.95 6.16 -4.96
CA GLU A 181 2.50 6.16 -5.11
C GLU A 181 1.93 5.07 -4.21
N ILE A 182 0.96 5.44 -3.39
CA ILE A 182 0.14 4.57 -2.57
C ILE A 182 -1.25 4.57 -3.20
N LYS A 183 -1.61 3.49 -3.89
CA LYS A 183 -2.93 3.31 -4.52
C LYS A 183 -3.82 2.41 -3.67
N PHE A 184 -5.04 2.86 -3.44
CA PHE A 184 -6.09 2.16 -2.70
C PHE A 184 -7.42 2.24 -3.47
N ASP A 185 -8.43 1.53 -3.00
CA ASP A 185 -9.78 1.64 -3.58
C ASP A 185 -10.34 3.04 -3.38
N LYS A 186 -11.09 3.55 -4.36
CA LYS A 186 -11.65 4.91 -4.30
C LYS A 186 -12.48 5.09 -3.03
N ALA A 187 -12.16 6.15 -2.28
CA ALA A 187 -12.85 6.52 -1.06
C ALA A 187 -13.10 8.03 -1.01
N GLU A 188 -14.12 8.43 -0.27
CA GLU A 188 -14.45 9.83 -0.02
C GLU A 188 -13.77 10.33 1.26
N PHE A 189 -13.31 11.58 1.24
CA PHE A 189 -12.61 12.20 2.37
C PHE A 189 -13.06 13.64 2.57
N LYS A 190 -13.43 13.99 3.79
CA LYS A 190 -13.34 15.36 4.30
C LYS A 190 -12.03 15.57 5.08
N ARG A 191 -11.62 14.54 5.84
CA ARG A 191 -10.34 14.46 6.52
C ARG A 191 -9.64 13.15 6.18
N ILE A 192 -8.37 13.22 5.80
CA ILE A 192 -7.48 12.08 5.62
C ILE A 192 -6.59 11.97 6.84
N LYS A 193 -6.59 10.83 7.54
CA LYS A 193 -5.59 10.52 8.57
C LYS A 193 -4.60 9.50 8.02
N PHE A 194 -3.34 9.89 7.91
CA PHE A 194 -2.23 9.02 7.53
C PHE A 194 -1.42 8.67 8.77
N LYS A 195 -1.41 7.38 9.13
CA LYS A 195 -0.77 6.88 10.34
C LYS A 195 0.53 6.15 10.01
N PHE A 196 1.63 6.60 10.60
CA PHE A 196 2.94 5.99 10.48
C PHE A 196 3.04 4.81 11.46
N LYS A 197 2.63 3.61 11.03
CA LYS A 197 2.76 2.40 11.86
C LYS A 197 4.21 2.03 12.10
N LYS A 198 5.04 2.18 11.06
CA LYS A 198 6.49 2.02 11.17
C LYS A 198 7.19 3.09 10.35
N ALA A 199 7.77 4.07 11.04
CA ALA A 199 8.63 5.06 10.42
C ALA A 199 10.09 4.57 10.45
N ASN A 200 10.82 4.76 9.35
CA ASN A 200 12.25 4.49 9.29
C ASN A 200 12.98 5.31 10.37
N GLN A 201 13.70 4.63 11.26
CA GLN A 201 14.34 5.21 12.46
C GLN A 201 13.36 5.87 13.45
N ASN A 202 12.06 5.59 13.38
CA ASN A 202 10.99 6.11 14.24
C ASN A 202 10.71 7.62 14.15
N TRP A 203 11.55 8.41 13.48
CA TRP A 203 11.38 9.85 13.28
C TRP A 203 10.51 10.15 12.05
N ALA A 204 9.20 9.90 12.13
CA ALA A 204 8.27 10.14 11.02
C ALA A 204 8.52 11.48 10.32
N SER A 205 8.60 11.45 9.00
CA SER A 205 8.87 12.63 8.18
C SER A 205 8.08 12.56 6.88
N ALA A 206 7.83 13.73 6.30
CA ALA A 206 7.22 13.87 4.99
C ALA A 206 7.84 15.07 4.29
N SER A 207 8.41 14.86 3.11
CA SER A 207 8.69 15.95 2.18
C SER A 207 7.38 16.44 1.57
N GLU A 208 6.52 15.52 1.12
CA GLU A 208 5.25 15.87 0.47
C GLU A 208 4.21 14.76 0.66
N PHE A 209 2.94 15.19 0.76
CA PHE A 209 1.74 14.41 0.53
C PHE A 209 0.96 15.05 -0.61
N MET A 210 0.89 14.38 -1.76
CA MET A 210 0.09 14.82 -2.89
C MET A 210 -1.10 13.87 -3.06
N LEU A 211 -2.30 14.44 -3.20
CA LEU A 211 -3.55 13.69 -3.26
C LEU A 211 -4.01 13.58 -4.71
N TYR A 212 -4.44 12.40 -5.15
CA TYR A 212 -4.89 12.17 -6.53
C TYR A 212 -6.26 11.51 -6.59
N LYS A 213 -7.07 11.99 -7.54
CA LYS A 213 -8.35 11.41 -7.97
C LYS A 213 -8.10 10.13 -8.76
N GLU A 214 -9.17 9.37 -9.00
CA GLU A 214 -9.12 8.17 -9.82
C GLU A 214 -8.75 8.47 -11.28
N ASP A 215 -7.88 7.63 -11.84
CA ASP A 215 -7.54 7.59 -13.26
C ASP A 215 -7.96 6.23 -13.82
N GLU A 216 -9.21 6.17 -14.28
CA GLU A 216 -9.81 4.93 -14.78
C GLU A 216 -9.05 4.37 -15.99
N LEU A 217 -8.42 5.24 -16.80
CA LEU A 217 -7.69 4.81 -17.98
C LEU A 217 -6.37 4.14 -17.60
N ALA A 218 -5.61 4.73 -16.67
CA ALA A 218 -4.43 4.08 -16.11
C ALA A 218 -4.78 2.74 -15.45
N ASP A 219 -5.92 2.66 -14.77
CA ASP A 219 -6.38 1.42 -14.15
C ASP A 219 -6.75 0.34 -15.18
N LYS A 220 -7.35 0.72 -16.31
CA LYS A 220 -7.57 -0.18 -17.45
C LYS A 220 -6.25 -0.65 -18.07
N ILE A 221 -5.29 0.26 -18.27
CA ILE A 221 -3.94 -0.08 -18.80
C ILE A 221 -3.26 -1.12 -17.89
N ASN A 222 -3.37 -0.96 -16.58
CA ASN A 222 -2.78 -1.88 -15.61
C ASN A 222 -3.37 -3.30 -15.65
N ARG A 223 -4.56 -3.49 -16.25
CA ARG A 223 -5.21 -4.79 -16.46
C ARG A 223 -5.12 -5.27 -17.91
N LEU A 224 -4.35 -4.59 -18.77
CA LEU A 224 -4.25 -4.94 -20.19
C LEU A 224 -3.71 -6.36 -20.39
N PHE A 225 -2.81 -6.79 -19.51
CA PHE A 225 -2.21 -8.12 -19.54
C PHE A 225 -2.72 -8.97 -18.37
N ALA A 226 -2.74 -10.29 -18.56
CA ALA A 226 -3.19 -11.24 -17.55
C ALA A 226 -2.27 -11.26 -16.31
N ASP A 227 -0.99 -10.96 -16.50
CA ASP A 227 0.02 -10.91 -15.44
C ASP A 227 1.17 -9.95 -15.79
N SER A 228 2.13 -9.83 -14.88
CA SER A 228 3.29 -8.94 -15.01
C SER A 228 4.32 -9.37 -16.05
N THR A 229 4.21 -10.56 -16.64
CA THR A 229 5.08 -10.98 -17.76
C THR A 229 4.69 -10.28 -19.06
N MET A 230 3.46 -9.75 -19.11
CA MET A 230 2.89 -9.10 -20.30
C MET A 230 2.87 -10.02 -21.54
N SER A 231 2.89 -11.34 -21.33
CA SER A 231 2.92 -12.32 -22.42
C SER A 231 1.54 -12.65 -22.99
N VAL A 232 0.48 -12.43 -22.20
CA VAL A 232 -0.91 -12.72 -22.57
C VAL A 232 -1.79 -11.51 -22.26
N VAL A 233 -2.58 -11.08 -23.25
CA VAL A 233 -3.60 -10.02 -23.08
C VAL A 233 -4.74 -10.58 -22.21
N SER A 234 -5.24 -9.78 -21.26
CA SER A 234 -6.31 -10.23 -20.37
C SER A 234 -7.62 -10.47 -21.13
N ASP A 235 -8.53 -11.25 -20.53
CA ASP A 235 -9.82 -11.58 -21.14
C ASP A 235 -10.73 -10.36 -21.40
N GLU A 236 -10.50 -9.28 -20.65
CA GLU A 236 -11.14 -7.98 -20.85
C GLU A 236 -10.80 -7.38 -22.23
N PHE A 237 -9.62 -7.69 -22.79
CA PHE A 237 -9.09 -7.07 -24.02
C PHE A 237 -8.66 -8.07 -25.11
N ASN A 238 -8.89 -9.36 -24.93
CA ASN A 238 -8.36 -10.45 -25.76
C ASN A 238 -8.93 -10.56 -27.20
N THR A 239 -9.73 -9.61 -27.67
CA THR A 239 -10.20 -9.54 -29.07
C THR A 239 -9.95 -8.16 -29.67
N ILE A 240 -9.86 -8.09 -31.01
CA ILE A 240 -9.67 -6.82 -31.73
C ILE A 240 -10.82 -5.84 -31.44
N GLU A 241 -12.04 -6.33 -31.34
CA GLU A 241 -13.21 -5.48 -31.02
C GLU A 241 -13.13 -4.91 -29.60
N LYS A 242 -12.78 -5.72 -28.61
CA LYS A 242 -12.57 -5.27 -27.22
C LYS A 242 -11.41 -4.26 -27.13
N ASN A 243 -10.32 -4.50 -27.85
CA ASN A 243 -9.17 -3.58 -27.90
C ASN A 243 -9.51 -2.24 -28.59
N ARG A 244 -10.37 -2.25 -29.62
CA ARG A 244 -10.82 -1.00 -30.26
C ARG A 244 -11.67 -0.13 -29.32
N SER A 245 -12.43 -0.74 -28.42
CA SER A 245 -13.16 0.00 -27.38
C SER A 245 -12.25 0.60 -26.32
N PHE A 246 -11.06 0.04 -26.10
CA PHE A 246 -10.07 0.56 -25.15
C PHE A 246 -9.38 1.85 -25.65
N ARG A 247 -9.31 2.06 -26.97
CA ARG A 247 -8.66 3.24 -27.59
C ARG A 247 -9.57 4.46 -27.76
N LYS A 248 -10.85 4.35 -27.40
CA LYS A 248 -11.85 5.42 -27.47
C LYS A 248 -12.12 5.94 -26.06
#